data_AF-A0A553NZ33-F1
#
_entry.id   AF-A0A553NZ33-F1
#
_cell.length_a   1.000
_cell.length_b   1.000
_cell.length_c   1.000
_cell.angle_alpha   90.00
_cell.angle_beta   90.00
_cell.angle_gamma   90.00
#
_symmetry.space_group_name_H-M   'P 1'
#
loop_
_entity.id
_entity.type
_entity.pdbx_description
1 polymer ?
#
loop_
_entity_poly.entity_id
_entity_poly.type
_entity_poly.pdbx_seq_one_letter_code
_entity_poly.pdbx_strand_id
1 'polypeptide(L)'
;KLKPNSPSSKLSNQSDVNVNEVHLKDCQCSRRISANDDPVVGFGVTTCGMDAFQRGSRQKVISYSYFGDPQIPTQRQYFQGIALNARRIHQLYPGWVMRVYHNLTNKAQLCNLTCHNSNLDFCDIHFNPQFGSLQSILPTIWRFVPLVDDQVSIAMFRDLDSVVSAREESAVQAWIHSKHVFHFMRDHPGHNMEILAGMWGAKVESMRNTLAKVVFQILQDRAARAQ
;
A
#
# COMPACT_ATOMS: atom_id res chain seq x y z
N LYS A 1 52.39 13.37 -26.13
CA LYS A 1 51.49 12.21 -26.27
C LYS A 1 50.93 11.88 -24.88
N LEU A 2 49.64 12.22 -24.70
CA LEU A 2 48.60 11.78 -23.75
C LEU A 2 48.97 11.49 -22.27
N LYS A 3 48.46 12.37 -21.39
CA LYS A 3 48.26 12.19 -19.93
C LYS A 3 47.03 11.30 -19.66
N PRO A 4 46.93 10.63 -18.50
CA PRO A 4 45.77 9.83 -18.14
C PRO A 4 44.59 10.72 -17.70
N ASN A 5 43.43 10.53 -18.33
CA ASN A 5 42.17 11.16 -17.96
C ASN A 5 41.58 10.50 -16.71
N SER A 6 41.28 11.32 -15.72
CA SER A 6 40.34 11.05 -14.62
C SER A 6 38.91 10.85 -15.16
N PRO A 7 38.09 9.93 -14.62
CA PRO A 7 36.66 9.95 -14.85
C PRO A 7 35.99 10.92 -13.87
N SER A 8 35.48 12.02 -14.42
CA SER A 8 34.50 12.90 -13.79
C SER A 8 33.12 12.25 -13.74
N SER A 9 32.40 12.58 -12.67
CA SER A 9 30.94 12.68 -12.53
C SER A 9 30.08 11.41 -12.66
N LYS A 10 29.66 10.88 -11.50
CA LYS A 10 28.27 10.44 -11.31
C LYS A 10 27.53 11.53 -10.52
N LEU A 11 26.83 12.41 -11.23
CA LEU A 11 25.74 13.19 -10.64
C LEU A 11 24.53 12.27 -10.54
N SER A 12 24.33 11.68 -9.36
CA SER A 12 23.01 11.16 -8.99
C SER A 12 22.16 12.36 -8.57
N ASN A 13 21.17 12.73 -9.38
CA ASN A 13 20.09 13.61 -8.93
C ASN A 13 19.31 12.88 -7.83
N GLN A 14 19.73 13.05 -6.58
CA GLN A 14 18.87 12.87 -5.43
C GLN A 14 17.90 14.04 -5.46
N SER A 15 16.68 13.82 -5.96
CA SER A 15 15.56 14.68 -5.59
C SER A 15 15.45 14.60 -4.07
N ASP A 16 15.64 15.72 -3.38
CA ASP A 16 15.48 15.81 -1.94
C ASP A 16 14.08 15.30 -1.58
N VAL A 17 14.01 14.11 -0.99
CA VAL A 17 12.75 13.54 -0.50
C VAL A 17 12.33 14.40 0.67
N ASN A 18 11.24 15.14 0.53
CA ASN A 18 10.72 15.92 1.64
C ASN A 18 10.29 14.96 2.76
N VAL A 19 10.83 15.17 3.95
CA VAL A 19 10.53 14.34 5.12
C VAL A 19 9.71 15.17 6.09
N ASN A 20 8.43 14.85 6.20
CA ASN A 20 7.51 15.52 7.09
C ASN A 20 7.35 14.74 8.39
N GLU A 21 7.31 15.45 9.52
CA GLU A 21 6.86 14.87 10.77
C GLU A 21 5.33 14.87 10.81
N VAL A 22 4.75 13.71 11.08
CA VAL A 22 3.31 13.51 11.15
C VAL A 22 2.90 12.99 12.50
N HIS A 23 1.82 13.55 13.04
CA HIS A 23 1.28 13.18 14.34
C HIS A 23 0.06 12.27 14.19
N LEU A 24 0.20 11.03 14.66
CA LEU A 24 -0.85 10.02 14.61
C LEU A 24 -1.71 10.17 15.87
N LYS A 25 -2.74 11.03 15.78
CA LYS A 25 -3.61 11.37 16.92
C LYS A 25 -4.16 10.13 17.64
N ASP A 26 -4.65 9.15 16.89
CA ASP A 26 -5.20 7.89 17.44
C ASP A 26 -4.17 7.07 18.23
N CYS A 27 -2.87 7.26 17.95
CA CYS A 27 -1.77 6.51 18.53
C CYS A 27 -0.88 7.32 19.45
N GLN A 28 -1.16 8.63 19.60
CA GLN A 28 -0.42 9.56 20.45
C GLN A 28 1.11 9.53 20.21
N CYS A 29 1.52 9.39 18.95
CA CYS A 29 2.93 9.35 18.57
C CYS A 29 3.17 10.18 17.32
N SER A 30 4.44 10.52 17.10
CA SER A 30 4.89 11.18 15.88
C SER A 30 5.90 10.31 15.17
N ARG A 31 5.91 10.38 13.84
CA ARG A 31 6.90 9.71 13.01
C ARG A 31 7.24 10.55 11.79
N ARG A 32 8.39 10.27 11.19
CA ARG A 32 8.83 10.92 9.96
C ARG A 32 8.41 10.09 8.75
N ILE A 33 7.74 10.72 7.79
CA ILE A 33 7.32 10.09 6.54
C ILE A 33 7.89 10.85 5.34
N SER A 34 8.16 10.12 4.26
CA SER A 34 8.45 10.72 2.96
C SER A 34 7.17 11.26 2.34
N ALA A 35 7.22 12.49 1.86
CA ALA A 35 6.11 13.20 1.24
C ALA A 35 6.49 13.72 -0.15
N ASN A 36 5.50 13.74 -1.05
CA ASN A 36 5.59 14.37 -2.37
C ASN A 36 4.82 15.70 -2.33
N ASP A 37 5.49 16.81 -2.67
CA ASP A 37 4.98 18.18 -2.54
C ASP A 37 3.97 18.63 -3.63
N ASP A 38 3.25 17.68 -4.23
CA ASP A 38 2.24 18.02 -5.22
C ASP A 38 0.97 18.58 -4.57
N PRO A 39 0.29 19.54 -5.23
CA PRO A 39 -0.98 20.06 -4.76
C PRO A 39 -2.07 18.98 -4.86
N VAL A 40 -2.28 18.25 -3.78
CA VAL A 40 -3.42 17.34 -3.60
C VAL A 40 -4.56 18.13 -2.94
N VAL A 41 -5.72 18.22 -3.60
CA VAL A 41 -6.82 19.06 -3.13
C VAL A 41 -7.82 18.24 -2.30
N GLY A 42 -7.77 18.43 -0.98
CA GLY A 42 -8.78 17.95 -0.03
C GLY A 42 -8.55 16.52 0.50
N PHE A 43 -9.00 16.26 1.72
CA PHE A 43 -8.79 14.97 2.40
C PHE A 43 -9.58 13.80 1.78
N GLY A 44 -10.73 14.08 1.15
CA GLY A 44 -11.61 13.04 0.56
C GLY A 44 -11.05 12.32 -0.67
N VAL A 45 -9.84 12.67 -1.10
CA VAL A 45 -9.16 12.06 -2.25
C VAL A 45 -8.31 10.85 -1.87
N THR A 46 -7.99 10.71 -0.58
CA THR A 46 -7.35 9.51 -0.04
C THR A 46 -8.39 8.49 0.39
N THR A 47 -8.00 7.23 0.36
CA THR A 47 -8.82 6.11 0.82
C THR A 47 -8.32 5.51 2.13
N CYS A 48 -7.40 6.17 2.81
CA CYS A 48 -6.81 5.66 4.05
C CYS A 48 -7.00 6.70 5.17
N GLY A 49 -5.93 7.11 5.85
CA GLY A 49 -5.96 8.08 6.94
C GLY A 49 -5.22 9.37 6.63
N MET A 50 -5.16 10.26 7.63
CA MET A 50 -4.44 11.54 7.55
C MET A 50 -2.94 11.35 7.31
N ASP A 51 -2.36 10.29 7.86
CA ASP A 51 -0.95 9.94 7.65
C ASP A 51 -0.67 9.56 6.19
N ALA A 52 -1.52 8.74 5.59
CA ALA A 52 -1.46 8.43 4.16
C ALA A 52 -1.70 9.69 3.30
N PHE A 53 -2.60 10.57 3.72
CA PHE A 53 -2.85 11.84 3.05
C PHE A 53 -1.61 12.75 3.04
N GLN A 54 -0.91 12.85 4.16
CA GLN A 54 0.27 13.71 4.31
C GLN A 54 1.50 13.25 3.49
N ARG A 55 1.47 12.03 2.93
CA ARG A 55 2.51 11.57 1.98
C ARG A 55 2.40 12.22 0.60
N GLY A 56 1.28 12.87 0.26
CA GLY A 56 1.10 13.53 -1.03
C GLY A 56 0.82 12.58 -2.19
N SER A 57 0.94 13.06 -3.42
CA SER A 57 0.58 12.33 -4.64
C SER A 57 1.57 11.20 -5.00
N ARG A 58 1.26 10.46 -6.08
CA ARG A 58 2.15 9.46 -6.72
C ARG A 58 2.75 8.38 -5.80
N GLN A 59 2.06 8.04 -4.72
CA GLN A 59 2.46 6.96 -3.81
C GLN A 59 2.46 5.62 -4.54
N LYS A 60 3.44 4.78 -4.19
CA LYS A 60 3.47 3.37 -4.58
C LYS A 60 3.08 2.54 -3.37
N VAL A 61 2.00 1.78 -3.48
CA VAL A 61 1.35 1.12 -2.34
C VAL A 61 1.37 -0.40 -2.51
N ILE A 62 1.71 -1.11 -1.43
CA ILE A 62 1.43 -2.54 -1.27
C ILE A 62 0.33 -2.67 -0.24
N SER A 63 -0.82 -3.17 -0.67
CA SER A 63 -2.07 -3.12 0.06
C SER A 63 -2.50 -4.49 0.56
N TYR A 64 -3.00 -4.50 1.80
CA TYR A 64 -3.41 -5.68 2.53
C TYR A 64 -4.75 -5.43 3.21
N SER A 65 -5.49 -6.51 3.46
CA SER A 65 -6.65 -6.50 4.34
C SER A 65 -6.31 -7.25 5.63
N TYR A 66 -6.72 -6.71 6.77
CA TYR A 66 -6.70 -7.39 8.06
C TYR A 66 -8.12 -7.43 8.63
N PHE A 67 -8.64 -8.62 8.88
CA PHE A 67 -9.98 -8.81 9.42
C PHE A 67 -10.07 -10.04 10.31
N GLY A 68 -10.98 -9.97 11.28
CA GLY A 68 -11.25 -11.03 12.24
C GLY A 68 -10.89 -10.63 13.68
N ASP A 69 -11.05 -11.58 14.62
CA ASP A 69 -10.76 -11.37 16.04
C ASP A 69 -9.25 -11.56 16.36
N PRO A 70 -8.53 -10.50 16.77
CA PRO A 70 -7.12 -10.56 17.15
C PRO A 70 -6.83 -11.49 18.36
N GLN A 71 -7.86 -11.88 19.12
CA GLN A 71 -7.71 -12.84 20.21
C GLN A 71 -7.53 -14.28 19.72
N ILE A 72 -7.89 -14.56 18.47
CA ILE A 72 -7.69 -15.88 17.86
C ILE A 72 -6.18 -16.07 17.59
N PRO A 73 -5.55 -17.16 18.08
CA PRO A 73 -4.09 -17.35 17.98
C PRO A 73 -3.54 -17.30 16.55
N THR A 74 -4.25 -17.86 15.57
CA THR A 74 -3.87 -17.80 14.16
C THR A 74 -3.89 -16.36 13.63
N GLN A 75 -4.79 -15.53 14.14
CA GLN A 75 -4.88 -14.12 13.72
C GLN A 75 -3.86 -13.23 14.43
N ARG A 76 -3.43 -13.59 15.65
CA ARG A 76 -2.30 -12.93 16.31
C ARG A 76 -1.00 -13.06 15.51
N GLN A 77 -0.82 -14.14 14.77
CA GLN A 77 0.34 -14.32 13.88
C GLN A 77 0.35 -13.30 12.73
N TYR A 78 -0.81 -12.76 12.33
CA TYR A 78 -0.85 -11.71 11.31
C TYR A 78 -0.19 -10.40 11.76
N PHE A 79 -0.16 -10.06 13.06
CA PHE A 79 0.63 -8.89 13.51
C PHE A 79 2.13 -9.11 13.31
N GLN A 80 2.60 -10.34 13.49
CA GLN A 80 3.99 -10.70 13.16
C GLN A 80 4.22 -10.63 11.65
N GLY A 81 3.26 -11.11 10.86
CA GLY A 81 3.24 -10.97 9.39
C GLY A 81 3.28 -9.51 8.93
N ILE A 82 2.51 -8.63 9.56
CA ILE A 82 2.51 -7.19 9.29
C ILE A 82 3.87 -6.58 9.61
N ALA A 83 4.41 -6.84 10.82
CA ALA A 83 5.72 -6.33 11.22
C ALA A 83 6.84 -6.81 10.28
N LEU A 84 6.80 -8.09 9.91
CA LEU A 84 7.77 -8.69 9.00
C LEU A 84 7.66 -8.10 7.61
N ASN A 85 6.45 -7.95 7.07
CA ASN A 85 6.23 -7.31 5.77
C ASN A 85 6.64 -5.84 5.79
N ALA A 86 6.31 -5.06 6.82
CA ALA A 86 6.72 -3.65 6.92
C ALA A 86 8.25 -3.52 6.83
N ARG A 87 8.99 -4.35 7.58
CA ARG A 87 10.45 -4.41 7.52
C ARG A 87 10.97 -4.84 6.15
N ARG A 88 10.39 -5.87 5.55
CA ARG A 88 10.84 -6.41 4.25
C ARG A 88 10.54 -5.45 3.10
N ILE A 89 9.38 -4.79 3.13
CA ILE A 89 9.00 -3.75 2.16
C ILE A 89 9.94 -2.56 2.27
N HIS A 90 10.27 -2.12 3.49
CA HIS A 90 11.24 -1.05 3.68
C HIS A 90 12.61 -1.37 3.04
N GLN A 91 13.04 -2.63 3.10
CA GLN A 91 14.31 -3.10 2.54
C GLN A 91 14.27 -3.31 1.02
N LEU A 92 13.22 -3.97 0.51
CA LEU A 92 13.13 -4.42 -0.88
C LEU A 92 12.47 -3.40 -1.80
N TYR A 93 11.57 -2.57 -1.27
CA TYR A 93 10.77 -1.63 -2.03
C TYR A 93 10.96 -0.21 -1.45
N PRO A 94 12.16 0.38 -1.56
CA PRO A 94 12.40 1.73 -1.04
C PRO A 94 11.43 2.73 -1.67
N GLY A 95 10.83 3.58 -0.83
CA GLY A 95 9.81 4.55 -1.22
C GLY A 95 8.39 4.00 -1.39
N TRP A 96 8.18 2.69 -1.22
CA TRP A 96 6.84 2.11 -1.18
C TRP A 96 6.24 2.14 0.22
N VAL A 97 4.91 2.20 0.26
CA VAL A 97 4.12 2.24 1.48
C VAL A 97 3.29 0.97 1.59
N MET A 98 3.40 0.30 2.73
CA MET A 98 2.48 -0.75 3.11
C MET A 98 1.20 -0.11 3.65
N ARG A 99 0.05 -0.44 3.08
CA ARG A 99 -1.26 -0.04 3.62
C ARG A 99 -2.04 -1.25 4.07
N VAL A 100 -2.54 -1.23 5.30
CA VAL A 100 -3.34 -2.32 5.87
C VAL A 100 -4.72 -1.79 6.23
N TYR A 101 -5.72 -2.21 5.46
CA TYR A 101 -7.12 -1.90 5.71
C TYR A 101 -7.67 -2.82 6.78
N HIS A 102 -8.27 -2.27 7.84
CA HIS A 102 -8.69 -3.05 9.00
C HIS A 102 -10.03 -2.62 9.58
N ASN A 103 -10.69 -3.56 10.27
CA ASN A 103 -11.89 -3.33 11.08
C ASN A 103 -11.64 -3.44 12.60
N LEU A 104 -10.40 -3.33 13.05
CA LEU A 104 -10.05 -3.37 14.47
C LEU A 104 -10.64 -2.18 15.25
N THR A 105 -11.27 -2.50 16.38
CA THR A 105 -11.75 -1.52 17.37
C THR A 105 -10.67 -1.15 18.38
N ASN A 106 -9.87 -2.12 18.84
CA ASN A 106 -8.69 -1.87 19.67
C ASN A 106 -7.44 -1.66 18.80
N LYS A 107 -6.93 -0.43 18.79
CA LYS A 107 -5.82 0.00 17.93
C LYS A 107 -4.44 -0.14 18.59
N ALA A 108 -4.31 -0.60 19.84
CA ALA A 108 -3.05 -0.55 20.59
C ALA A 108 -1.87 -1.24 19.87
N GLN A 109 -2.09 -2.45 19.33
CA GLN A 109 -1.05 -3.17 18.59
C GLN A 109 -0.71 -2.51 17.25
N LEU A 110 -1.72 -1.99 16.54
CA LEU A 110 -1.51 -1.24 15.29
C LEU A 110 -0.69 0.02 15.57
N CYS A 111 -1.02 0.73 16.64
CA CYS A 111 -0.33 1.93 17.08
C CYS A 111 1.16 1.67 17.33
N ASN A 112 1.49 0.61 18.08
CA ASN A 112 2.88 0.23 18.27
C ASN A 112 3.62 -0.02 16.94
N LEU A 113 2.98 -0.67 15.97
CA LEU A 113 3.60 -0.92 14.66
C LEU A 113 3.77 0.37 13.84
N THR A 114 2.72 1.17 13.70
CA THR A 114 2.76 2.38 12.85
C THR A 114 3.72 3.45 13.41
N CYS A 115 3.80 3.61 14.74
CA CYS A 115 4.72 4.57 15.35
C CYS A 115 6.20 4.26 15.05
N HIS A 116 6.55 2.98 14.87
CA HIS A 116 7.94 2.54 14.65
C HIS A 116 8.27 2.20 13.19
N ASN A 117 7.30 2.25 12.28
CA ASN A 117 7.51 1.90 10.86
C ASN A 117 7.02 3.04 9.97
N SER A 118 7.93 3.86 9.43
CA SER A 118 7.61 5.04 8.60
C SER A 118 6.95 4.71 7.25
N ASN A 119 6.99 3.46 6.82
CA ASN A 119 6.41 2.96 5.57
C ASN A 119 5.11 2.16 5.76
N LEU A 120 4.45 2.25 6.92
CA LEU A 120 3.23 1.48 7.22
C LEU A 120 2.06 2.40 7.57
N ASP A 121 0.96 2.35 6.84
CA ASP A 121 -0.28 3.06 7.18
C ASP A 121 -1.39 2.05 7.52
N PHE A 122 -2.13 2.31 8.59
CA PHE A 122 -3.33 1.55 8.93
C PHE A 122 -4.56 2.35 8.51
N CYS A 123 -5.38 1.73 7.69
CA CYS A 123 -6.54 2.37 7.07
C CYS A 123 -7.82 1.83 7.72
N ASP A 124 -8.47 2.69 8.51
CA ASP A 124 -9.69 2.34 9.23
C ASP A 124 -10.88 2.28 8.26
N ILE A 125 -11.47 1.10 8.09
CA ILE A 125 -12.59 0.90 7.16
C ILE A 125 -13.92 1.46 7.68
N HIS A 126 -14.02 1.84 8.95
CA HIS A 126 -15.22 2.46 9.50
C HIS A 126 -15.39 3.91 9.02
N PHE A 127 -14.28 4.58 8.71
CA PHE A 127 -14.22 6.01 8.42
C PHE A 127 -13.34 6.29 7.20
N ASN A 128 -13.63 5.63 6.08
CA ASN A 128 -12.93 5.88 4.83
C ASN A 128 -13.21 7.32 4.34
N PRO A 129 -12.20 8.14 4.02
CA PRO A 129 -12.42 9.55 3.65
C PRO A 129 -13.22 9.74 2.35
N GLN A 130 -13.15 8.76 1.44
CA GLN A 130 -13.86 8.82 0.15
C GLN A 130 -15.23 8.14 0.20
N PHE A 131 -15.37 7.07 0.99
CA PHE A 131 -16.56 6.20 0.96
C PHE A 131 -17.38 6.13 2.26
N GLY A 132 -16.90 6.72 3.36
CA GLY A 132 -17.47 6.49 4.68
C GLY A 132 -17.19 5.06 5.18
N SER A 133 -18.19 4.36 5.71
CA SER A 133 -17.99 2.99 6.21
C SER A 133 -17.97 1.97 5.07
N LEU A 134 -16.92 1.14 5.03
CA LEU A 134 -16.76 -0.01 4.16
C LEU A 134 -17.05 -1.34 4.88
N GLN A 135 -17.61 -1.31 6.09
CA GLN A 135 -17.90 -2.51 6.89
C GLN A 135 -18.80 -3.51 6.17
N SER A 136 -19.74 -3.04 5.34
CA SER A 136 -20.64 -3.89 4.58
C SER A 136 -19.98 -4.58 3.40
N ILE A 137 -18.71 -4.28 3.09
CA ILE A 137 -17.97 -4.84 1.97
C ILE A 137 -17.14 -6.02 2.45
N LEU A 138 -17.03 -7.08 1.63
CA LEU A 138 -16.21 -8.24 1.92
C LEU A 138 -14.78 -7.81 2.29
N PRO A 139 -14.24 -8.28 3.43
CA PRO A 139 -12.93 -7.83 3.89
C PRO A 139 -11.77 -8.05 2.92
N THR A 140 -11.84 -9.09 2.10
CA THR A 140 -10.84 -9.39 1.07
C THR A 140 -10.78 -8.35 -0.05
N ILE A 141 -11.83 -7.53 -0.22
CA ILE A 141 -11.91 -6.45 -1.21
C ILE A 141 -11.26 -5.17 -0.70
N TRP A 142 -11.17 -4.93 0.62
CA TRP A 142 -10.66 -3.66 1.16
C TRP A 142 -9.26 -3.33 0.64
N ARG A 143 -8.39 -4.32 0.46
CA ARG A 143 -7.06 -4.12 -0.14
C ARG A 143 -7.10 -3.54 -1.55
N PHE A 144 -8.20 -3.66 -2.31
CA PHE A 144 -8.33 -3.10 -3.66
C PHE A 144 -8.72 -1.63 -3.69
N VAL A 145 -9.11 -1.06 -2.55
CA VAL A 145 -9.53 0.35 -2.45
C VAL A 145 -8.45 1.36 -2.90
N PRO A 146 -7.13 1.14 -2.77
CA PRO A 146 -6.13 2.03 -3.37
C PRO A 146 -6.24 2.26 -4.89
N LEU A 147 -6.99 1.43 -5.62
CA LEU A 147 -7.26 1.64 -7.05
C LEU A 147 -8.07 2.92 -7.34
N VAL A 148 -8.77 3.46 -6.35
CA VAL A 148 -9.56 4.70 -6.41
C VAL A 148 -8.96 5.86 -5.61
N ASP A 149 -7.77 5.64 -5.03
CA ASP A 149 -7.07 6.66 -4.27
C ASP A 149 -6.29 7.59 -5.21
N ASP A 150 -6.62 8.87 -5.18
CA ASP A 150 -6.02 9.88 -6.07
C ASP A 150 -4.54 10.12 -5.80
N GLN A 151 -4.06 9.73 -4.62
CA GLN A 151 -2.65 9.83 -4.26
C GLN A 151 -1.83 8.64 -4.71
N VAL A 152 -2.46 7.55 -5.18
CA VAL A 152 -1.76 6.32 -5.54
C VAL A 152 -1.50 6.27 -7.04
N SER A 153 -0.23 6.09 -7.42
CA SER A 153 0.19 5.90 -8.82
C SER A 153 0.33 4.43 -9.19
N ILE A 154 0.74 3.60 -8.23
CA ILE A 154 0.93 2.16 -8.38
C ILE A 154 0.40 1.46 -7.14
N ALA A 155 -0.42 0.43 -7.33
CA ALA A 155 -0.93 -0.40 -6.25
C ALA A 155 -0.59 -1.87 -6.51
N MET A 156 -0.16 -2.59 -5.48
CA MET A 156 -0.04 -4.04 -5.45
C MET A 156 -0.88 -4.61 -4.32
N PHE A 157 -1.37 -5.83 -4.47
CA PHE A 157 -2.30 -6.45 -3.53
C PHE A 157 -1.74 -7.75 -3.03
N ARG A 158 -1.76 -7.94 -1.71
CA ARG A 158 -1.11 -9.07 -1.03
C ARG A 158 -1.98 -9.64 0.08
N ASP A 159 -1.80 -10.93 0.36
CA ASP A 159 -2.30 -11.59 1.56
C ASP A 159 -1.28 -11.42 2.70
N LEU A 160 -1.77 -11.33 3.95
CA LEU A 160 -0.91 -11.06 5.12
C LEU A 160 -0.06 -12.26 5.55
N ASP A 161 -0.43 -13.47 5.17
CA ASP A 161 0.32 -14.70 5.36
C ASP A 161 1.49 -14.86 4.38
N SER A 162 1.64 -13.93 3.43
CA SER A 162 2.58 -14.02 2.32
C SER A 162 3.66 -12.94 2.39
N VAL A 163 4.79 -13.26 3.01
CA VAL A 163 5.92 -12.33 3.21
C VAL A 163 6.60 -12.00 1.88
N VAL A 164 6.81 -10.71 1.60
CA VAL A 164 7.49 -10.29 0.36
C VAL A 164 8.94 -10.79 0.29
N SER A 165 9.31 -11.28 -0.90
CA SER A 165 10.59 -11.88 -1.20
C SER A 165 11.39 -11.11 -2.25
N ALA A 166 12.70 -11.36 -2.33
CA ALA A 166 13.55 -10.74 -3.35
C ALA A 166 13.19 -11.21 -4.77
N ARG A 167 12.65 -12.43 -4.93
CA ARG A 167 12.15 -12.94 -6.20
C ARG A 167 10.99 -12.11 -6.73
N GLU A 168 10.04 -11.79 -5.84
CA GLU A 168 8.89 -10.94 -6.18
C GLU A 168 9.33 -9.51 -6.47
N GLU A 169 10.29 -8.97 -5.72
CA GLU A 169 10.89 -7.67 -5.97
C GLU A 169 11.45 -7.59 -7.40
N SER A 170 12.23 -8.57 -7.83
CA SER A 170 12.79 -8.60 -9.18
C SER A 170 11.72 -8.63 -10.27
N ALA A 171 10.64 -9.42 -10.07
CA ALA A 171 9.52 -9.48 -11.01
C ALA A 171 8.75 -8.15 -11.08
N VAL A 172 8.53 -7.52 -9.92
CA VAL A 172 7.86 -6.22 -9.81
C VAL A 172 8.69 -5.12 -10.46
N GLN A 173 10.02 -5.10 -10.27
CA GLN A 173 10.89 -4.13 -10.94
C GLN A 173 10.83 -4.28 -12.46
N ALA A 174 10.88 -5.50 -12.99
CA ALA A 174 10.74 -5.74 -14.42
C ALA A 174 9.39 -5.20 -14.95
N TRP A 175 8.30 -5.42 -14.20
CA TRP A 175 6.98 -4.88 -14.56
C TRP A 175 6.92 -3.35 -14.52
N ILE A 176 7.45 -2.71 -13.48
CA ILE A 176 7.45 -1.24 -13.34
C ILE A 176 8.07 -0.58 -14.57
N HIS A 177 9.18 -1.13 -15.08
CA HIS A 177 9.89 -0.64 -16.26
C HIS A 177 9.26 -1.06 -17.61
N SER A 178 8.25 -1.93 -17.59
CA SER A 178 7.54 -2.36 -18.79
C SER A 178 6.42 -1.40 -19.19
N LYS A 179 5.87 -1.56 -20.40
CA LYS A 179 4.65 -0.84 -20.84
C LYS A 179 3.34 -1.43 -20.30
N HIS A 180 3.39 -2.53 -19.55
CA HIS A 180 2.19 -3.21 -19.08
C HIS A 180 1.59 -2.50 -17.87
N VAL A 181 0.28 -2.26 -17.93
CA VAL A 181 -0.49 -1.63 -16.85
C VAL A 181 -0.64 -2.57 -15.66
N PHE A 182 -0.90 -3.86 -15.91
CA PHE A 182 -1.16 -4.86 -14.89
C PHE A 182 0.01 -5.84 -14.75
N HIS A 183 0.14 -6.39 -13.54
CA HIS A 183 1.08 -7.43 -13.18
C HIS A 183 0.36 -8.54 -12.42
N PHE A 184 0.68 -9.79 -12.74
CA PHE A 184 0.14 -10.98 -12.09
C PHE A 184 1.28 -11.95 -11.81
N MET A 185 1.41 -12.43 -10.58
CA MET A 185 2.44 -13.41 -10.22
C MET A 185 1.84 -14.81 -10.10
N ARG A 186 2.54 -15.78 -10.67
CA ARG A 186 2.24 -17.22 -10.59
C ARG A 186 3.51 -17.97 -10.28
N ASP A 187 3.93 -17.84 -9.04
CA ASP A 187 5.26 -18.21 -8.58
C ASP A 187 5.29 -19.60 -7.91
N HIS A 188 4.14 -20.26 -7.78
CA HIS A 188 3.95 -21.60 -7.23
C HIS A 188 3.00 -22.46 -8.12
N PRO A 189 3.21 -23.80 -8.24
CA PRO A 189 2.34 -24.66 -9.07
C PRO A 189 0.86 -24.67 -8.68
N GLY A 190 0.55 -24.37 -7.42
CA GLY A 190 -0.83 -24.24 -6.92
C GLY A 190 -1.52 -22.93 -7.34
N HIS A 191 -0.84 -22.01 -8.01
CA HIS A 191 -1.39 -20.73 -8.47
C HIS A 191 -2.05 -20.87 -9.85
N ASN A 192 -3.15 -21.63 -9.88
CA ASN A 192 -3.89 -22.02 -11.09
C ASN A 192 -5.05 -21.08 -11.48
N MET A 193 -5.47 -20.19 -10.58
CA MET A 193 -6.47 -19.15 -10.88
C MET A 193 -5.95 -18.13 -11.91
N GLU A 194 -6.85 -17.53 -12.70
CA GLU A 194 -6.51 -16.53 -13.71
C GLU A 194 -5.77 -15.33 -13.10
N ILE A 195 -6.35 -14.77 -12.04
CA ILE A 195 -5.80 -13.67 -11.25
C ILE A 195 -6.00 -14.03 -9.78
N LEU A 196 -4.89 -14.28 -9.08
CA LEU A 196 -4.93 -14.45 -7.63
C LEU A 196 -5.10 -13.10 -6.95
N ALA A 197 -6.08 -13.01 -6.05
CA ALA A 197 -6.46 -11.78 -5.38
C ALA A 197 -5.31 -11.11 -4.60
N GLY A 198 -4.38 -11.90 -4.05
CA GLY A 198 -3.19 -11.42 -3.31
C GLY A 198 -1.88 -11.43 -4.10
N MET A 199 -1.91 -11.53 -5.44
CA MET A 199 -0.68 -11.61 -6.25
C MET A 199 -0.77 -10.82 -7.55
N TRP A 200 -1.26 -9.58 -7.48
CA TRP A 200 -1.34 -8.71 -8.65
C TRP A 200 -1.13 -7.24 -8.31
N GLY A 201 -0.90 -6.42 -9.34
CA GLY A 201 -0.75 -4.98 -9.22
C GLY A 201 -1.14 -4.22 -10.48
N ALA A 202 -1.33 -2.91 -10.32
CA ALA A 202 -1.77 -2.00 -11.37
C ALA A 202 -1.03 -0.65 -11.31
N LYS A 203 -0.70 -0.10 -12.48
CA LYS A 203 -0.29 1.30 -12.67
C LYS A 203 -1.53 2.19 -12.68
N VAL A 204 -2.05 2.47 -11.47
CA VAL A 204 -3.32 3.17 -11.21
C VAL A 204 -3.44 4.48 -11.99
N GLU A 205 -2.40 5.30 -11.97
CA GLU A 205 -2.43 6.63 -12.59
C GLU A 205 -2.82 6.61 -14.07
N SER A 206 -2.32 5.62 -14.83
CA SER A 206 -2.61 5.47 -16.27
C SER A 206 -4.05 5.05 -16.58
N MET A 207 -4.79 4.55 -15.58
CA MET A 207 -6.10 3.93 -15.74
C MET A 207 -7.14 4.47 -14.75
N ARG A 208 -6.84 5.56 -14.05
CA ARG A 208 -7.60 6.06 -12.88
C ARG A 208 -9.10 6.09 -13.12
N ASN A 209 -9.54 6.71 -14.22
CA ASN A 209 -10.97 6.83 -14.55
C ASN A 209 -11.66 5.47 -14.78
N THR A 210 -10.96 4.52 -15.40
CA THR A 210 -11.51 3.19 -15.69
C THR A 210 -11.55 2.34 -14.41
N LEU A 211 -10.45 2.32 -13.66
CA LEU A 211 -10.38 1.62 -12.38
C LEU A 211 -11.41 2.15 -11.39
N ALA A 212 -11.62 3.46 -11.36
CA ALA A 212 -12.62 4.06 -10.50
C ALA A 212 -14.02 3.53 -10.81
N LYS A 213 -14.44 3.55 -12.08
CA LYS A 213 -15.75 3.00 -12.48
C LYS A 213 -15.92 1.54 -12.04
N VAL A 214 -14.90 0.71 -12.24
CA VAL A 214 -14.93 -0.71 -11.86
C VAL A 214 -15.04 -0.88 -10.34
N VAL A 215 -14.23 -0.16 -9.56
CA VAL A 215 -14.26 -0.25 -8.09
C VAL A 215 -15.60 0.26 -7.55
N PHE A 216 -16.12 1.39 -8.06
CA PHE A 216 -17.45 1.87 -7.67
C PHE A 216 -18.54 0.84 -7.94
N GLN A 217 -18.49 0.14 -9.08
CA GLN A 217 -19.42 -0.95 -9.38
C GLN A 217 -19.27 -2.11 -8.38
N ILE A 218 -18.03 -2.54 -8.10
CA ILE A 218 -17.76 -3.59 -7.10
C ILE A 218 -18.32 -3.20 -5.73
N LEU A 219 -18.09 -1.97 -5.27
CA LEU A 219 -18.56 -1.51 -3.96
C LEU A 219 -20.10 -1.39 -3.86
N GLN A 220 -20.79 -1.30 -5.00
CA GLN A 220 -22.25 -1.28 -5.05
C GLN A 220 -22.86 -2.67 -5.27
N ASP A 221 -22.07 -3.64 -5.75
CA ASP A 221 -22.52 -5.00 -6.04
C ASP A 221 -22.96 -5.73 -4.77
N ARG A 222 -24.07 -6.48 -4.86
CA ARG A 222 -24.55 -7.31 -3.77
C ARG A 222 -23.60 -8.47 -3.46
N ALA A 223 -22.93 -9.02 -4.46
CA ALA A 223 -21.95 -10.11 -4.29
C ALA A 223 -20.70 -9.66 -3.54
N ALA A 224 -20.42 -8.36 -3.52
CA ALA A 224 -19.32 -7.77 -2.76
C ALA A 224 -19.69 -7.47 -1.30
N ARG A 225 -20.95 -7.69 -0.89
CA ARG A 225 -21.38 -7.42 0.47
C ARG A 225 -20.99 -8.56 1.41
N ALA A 226 -20.52 -8.19 2.60
CA ALA A 226 -20.39 -9.14 3.71
C ALA A 226 -21.79 -9.67 4.07
N GLN A 227 -21.90 -10.99 4.21
CA GLN A 227 -23.14 -11.67 4.63
C GLN A 227 -23.38 -11.49 6.12
#